data_AF-A0A7C4KBM3-F1
#
_entry.id   AF-A0A7C4KBM3-F1
#
_cell.length_a   1.000
_cell.length_b   1.000
_cell.length_c   1.000
_cell.angle_alpha   90.00
_cell.angle_beta   90.00
_cell.angle_gamma   90.00
#
_symmetry.space_group_name_H-M   'P 1'
#
loop_
_entity.id
_entity.type
_entity.pdbx_description
1 polymer ?
#
loop_
_entity_poly.entity_id
_entity_poly.type
_entity_poly.pdbx_seq_one_letter_code
_entity_poly.pdbx_strand_id
1 'polypeptide(L)' 'MEQKAESNLEIKKKEAWQIGLSVFILLLALTVGEYFIGSIAMTWGLILLVIAVFKAFFVVRDYMHLPRLFSAEEEESA' A
#
# COMPACT_ATOMS: atom_id res chain seq x y z
N MET A 1 28.42 -6.07 19.47
CA MET A 1 27.03 -5.59 19.55
C MET A 1 26.47 -5.20 18.17
N GLU A 2 27.31 -5.14 17.12
CA GLU A 2 26.90 -4.80 15.74
C GLU A 2 25.98 -5.84 15.06
N GLN A 3 26.17 -7.15 15.28
CA GLN A 3 25.31 -8.19 14.65
C GLN A 3 23.81 -8.11 15.00
N LYS A 4 23.45 -7.47 16.13
CA LYS A 4 22.04 -7.33 16.55
C LYS A 4 21.35 -6.13 15.88
N ALA A 5 22.13 -5.17 15.39
CA ALA A 5 21.63 -4.00 14.68
C ALA A 5 21.28 -4.34 13.23
N GLU A 6 22.17 -5.07 12.54
CA GLU A 6 21.94 -5.49 11.15
C GLU A 6 20.72 -6.43 11.02
N SER A 7 20.54 -7.37 11.94
CA SER A 7 19.37 -8.27 11.92
C SER A 7 18.05 -7.53 12.19
N ASN A 8 18.05 -6.48 13.00
CA ASN A 8 16.86 -5.65 13.23
C ASN A 8 16.49 -4.84 11.99
N LEU A 9 17.46 -4.32 11.25
CA LEU A 9 17.23 -3.63 9.99
C LEU A 9 16.63 -4.56 8.93
N GLU A 10 17.18 -5.77 8.76
CA GLU A 10 16.62 -6.75 7.81
C GLU A 10 15.19 -7.16 8.15
N ILE A 11 14.86 -7.33 9.42
CA ILE A 11 13.49 -7.64 9.87
C ILE A 11 12.54 -6.50 9.50
N LYS A 12 12.92 -5.24 9.78
CA LYS A 12 12.13 -4.05 9.42
C LYS A 12 11.91 -3.91 7.91
N LYS A 13 12.94 -4.19 7.10
CA LYS A 13 12.83 -4.18 5.63
C LYS A 13 11.81 -5.20 5.15
N LYS A 14 11.85 -6.42 5.71
CA LYS A 14 10.93 -7.49 5.36
C LYS A 14 9.49 -7.15 5.75
N GLU A 15 9.28 -6.54 6.92
CA GLU A 15 7.96 -6.09 7.36
C GLU A 15 7.41 -4.98 6.47
N ALA A 16 8.21 -3.98 6.12
CA ALA A 16 7.79 -2.89 5.23
C ALA A 16 7.42 -3.40 3.83
N TRP A 17 8.18 -4.37 3.31
CA TRP A 17 7.88 -5.01 2.02
C TRP A 17 6.59 -5.85 2.07
N GLN A 18 6.35 -6.56 3.18
CA GLN A 18 5.11 -7.32 3.38
C GLN A 18 3.88 -6.39 3.47
N ILE A 19 4.00 -5.23 4.13
CA ILE A 19 2.93 -4.23 4.20
C ILE A 19 2.64 -3.67 2.80
N GLY A 20 3.67 -3.26 2.05
CA GLY A 20 3.52 -2.76 0.68
C GLY A 20 2.86 -3.80 -0.24
N LEU A 21 3.29 -5.07 -0.16
CA LEU A 21 2.73 -6.15 -0.95
C LEU A 21 1.26 -6.45 -0.58
N SER A 22 0.94 -6.44 0.71
CA SER A 22 -0.43 -6.65 1.19
C SER A 22 -1.39 -5.56 0.67
N VAL A 23 -0.96 -4.30 0.75
CA VAL A 23 -1.73 -3.15 0.25
C VAL A 23 -1.87 -3.21 -1.27
N PHE A 24 -0.81 -3.60 -1.99
CA PHE A 24 -0.87 -3.80 -3.43
C PHE A 24 -1.91 -4.85 -3.85
N ILE A 25 -1.94 -6.00 -3.16
CA ILE A 25 -2.94 -7.05 -3.40
C ILE A 25 -4.36 -6.55 -3.10
N LEU A 26 -4.55 -5.78 -2.02
CA LEU A 26 -5.84 -5.18 -1.67
C LEU A 26 -6.33 -4.21 -2.75
N LEU A 27 -5.46 -3.32 -3.23
CA LEU A 27 -5.77 -2.36 -4.30
C LEU A 27 -6.06 -3.06 -5.62
N LEU A 28 -5.33 -4.13 -5.92
CA LEU A 28 -5.56 -4.96 -7.10
C LEU A 28 -6.95 -5.61 -7.03
N ALA A 29 -7.31 -6.21 -5.89
CA ALA A 29 -8.65 -6.79 -5.68
C ALA A 29 -9.77 -5.76 -5.82
N LEU A 30 -9.61 -4.56 -5.22
CA LEU A 30 -10.53 -3.43 -5.36
C LEU A 30 -10.71 -3.01 -6.83
N THR A 31 -9.62 -2.97 -7.60
CA THR A 31 -9.64 -2.62 -9.02
C THR A 31 -10.37 -3.66 -9.86
N VAL A 32 -10.17 -4.95 -9.57
CA VAL A 32 -10.89 -6.02 -10.24
C VAL A 32 -12.39 -5.94 -9.91
N GLY A 33 -12.74 -5.77 -8.62
CA GLY A 33 -14.13 -5.61 -8.20
C GLY A 33 -14.82 -4.41 -8.86
N GLU A 34 -14.12 -3.28 -8.96
CA GLU A 34 -14.59 -2.07 -9.65
C GLU A 34 -14.87 -2.33 -11.13
N TYR A 35 -13.96 -3.03 -11.83
CA TYR A 35 -14.16 -3.38 -13.24
C TYR A 35 -15.39 -4.26 -13.45
N PHE A 36 -15.60 -5.27 -12.61
CA PHE A 36 -16.80 -6.12 -12.70
C PHE A 36 -18.07 -5.31 -12.43
N ILE A 37 -18.09 -4.47 -11.40
CA ILE A 37 -19.24 -3.61 -11.08
C ILE A 37 -19.52 -2.62 -12.22
N GLY A 38 -18.48 -1.97 -12.75
CA GLY A 38 -18.60 -1.03 -13.87
C GLY A 38 -19.07 -1.70 -15.17
N SER A 39 -18.69 -2.97 -15.39
CA SER A 39 -19.13 -3.74 -16.56
C SER A 39 -20.60 -4.12 -16.53
N ILE A 40 -21.20 -4.29 -15.34
CA ILE A 40 -22.59 -4.72 -15.16
C ILE A 40 -23.52 -3.53 -14.91
N ALA A 41 -23.07 -2.51 -14.17
CA ALA A 41 -23.90 -1.44 -13.64
C ALA A 41 -23.29 -0.05 -13.95
N MET A 42 -23.13 0.26 -15.24
CA MET A 42 -22.59 1.54 -15.74
C MET A 42 -23.32 2.78 -15.19
N THR A 43 -24.60 2.66 -14.84
CA THR A 43 -25.41 3.77 -14.29
C THR A 43 -25.17 4.06 -12.82
N TRP A 44 -24.48 3.18 -12.08
CA TRP A 44 -24.26 3.28 -10.63
C TRP A 44 -22.97 4.07 -10.31
N GLY A 45 -22.80 5.22 -10.95
CA GLY A 45 -21.59 6.05 -10.82
C GLY A 45 -21.25 6.45 -9.37
N LEU A 46 -22.26 6.57 -8.50
CA LEU A 46 -22.06 6.82 -7.07
C LEU A 46 -21.32 5.68 -6.36
N ILE A 47 -21.54 4.43 -6.76
CA ILE A 47 -20.86 3.29 -6.14
C ILE A 47 -19.41 3.17 -6.61
N LEU A 48 -19.15 3.47 -7.88
CA LEU A 48 -17.78 3.59 -8.38
C LEU A 48 -17.02 4.71 -7.67
N LEU A 49 -17.69 5.85 -7.41
CA LEU A 49 -17.11 6.96 -6.64
C LEU A 49 -16.75 6.52 -5.20
N VAL A 50 -17.63 5.79 -4.52
CA VAL A 50 -17.35 5.26 -3.16
C VAL A 50 -16.15 4.31 -3.19
N ILE A 51 -16.09 3.38 -4.16
CA ILE A 51 -14.96 2.47 -4.33
C ILE A 51 -13.65 3.26 -4.56
N ALA A 52 -13.69 4.29 -5.40
CA ALA A 52 -12.55 5.16 -5.65
C ALA A 52 -12.09 5.92 -4.39
N VAL A 53 -13.02 6.39 -3.55
CA VAL A 53 -12.70 7.04 -2.27
C VAL A 53 -12.05 6.06 -1.29
N PHE A 54 -12.59 4.86 -1.15
CA PHE A 54 -11.97 3.81 -0.32
C PHE A 54 -10.57 3.49 -0.80
N LYS A 55 -10.38 3.34 -2.12
CA LYS A 55 -9.07 3.10 -2.74
C LYS A 55 -8.09 4.23 -2.41
N ALA A 56 -8.50 5.49 -2.59
CA ALA A 56 -7.70 6.66 -2.27
C ALA A 56 -7.31 6.70 -0.79
N PHE A 57 -8.23 6.34 0.13
CA PHE A 57 -7.94 6.25 1.55
C PHE A 57 -6.84 5.21 1.86
N PHE A 58 -6.91 4.01 1.28
CA PHE A 58 -5.87 2.98 1.44
C PHE A 58 -4.52 3.44 0.86
N VAL A 59 -4.52 4.11 -0.29
CA VAL A 59 -3.30 4.65 -0.89
C VAL A 59 -2.66 5.71 -0.01
N VAL A 60 -3.45 6.68 0.50
CA VAL A 60 -2.92 7.74 1.35
C VAL A 60 -2.44 7.18 2.68
N ARG A 61 -3.22 6.31 3.34
CA ARG A 61 -2.85 5.75 4.64
C ARG A 61 -1.59 4.88 4.55
N ASP A 62 -1.58 3.91 3.64
CA ASP A 62 -0.57 2.87 3.66
C ASP A 62 0.55 3.13 2.64
N TYR A 63 0.22 3.61 1.44
CA TYR A 63 1.21 3.82 0.37
C TYR A 63 2.00 5.13 0.52
N MET A 64 1.40 6.21 1.01
CA MET A 64 2.10 7.50 1.20
C MET A 64 2.88 7.61 2.51
N HIS A 65 2.59 6.77 3.50
CA HIS A 65 3.34 6.76 4.77
C HIS A 65 4.47 5.72 4.78
N LEU A 66 4.40 4.71 3.91
CA LEU A 66 5.51 3.79 3.63
C LEU A 66 6.82 4.51 3.22
N PRO A 67 6.85 5.48 2.29
CA PRO A 67 8.09 6.14 1.89
C PRO A 67 8.76 6.89 3.05
N ARG A 68 8.02 7.36 4.06
CA ARG A 68 8.65 7.97 5.25
C ARG A 68 9.47 6.96 6.07
N LEU A 69 9.10 5.67 6.03
CA LEU A 69 9.87 4.60 6.67
C LEU A 69 11.09 4.19 5.82
N PHE A 70 11.05 4.39 4.50
CA PHE A 70 12.16 4.12 3.59
C PHE A 70 13.12 5.32 3.41
N SER A 71 12.64 6.57 3.53
CA SER A 71 13.49 7.78 3.44
C SER A 71 14.39 7.99 4.65
N ALA A 72 14.02 7.46 5.83
CA ALA A 72 14.91 7.44 6.98
C ALA A 72 16.17 6.57 6.72
N GLU A 73 16.12 5.67 5.74
CA GLU A 73 17.22 4.77 5.35
C GLU A 73 18.14 5.37 4.28
N GLU A 74 17.65 6.31 3.46
CA GLU A 74 18.48 7.05 2.49
C GLU A 74 19.43 8.04 3.19
N GLU A 75 19.04 8.61 4.34
CA GLU A 75 19.90 9.50 5.14
C GLU A 75 20.99 8.76 5.93
N GLU A 76 20.81 7.47 6.27
CA GLU A 76 21.82 6.67 6.98
C GLU A 76 22.86 6.04 6.03
N SER A 77 22.58 6.01 4.73
CA SER A 77 23.44 5.44 3.69
C SER A 77 24.26 6.48 2.90
N ALA A 78 24.24 7.76 3.31
CA ALA A 78 24.92 8.89 2.66
C ALA A 78 26.10 9.45 3.48
#